data_AF-A0A819M5N2-F1
#
_entry.id   AF-A0A819M5N2-F1
#
_cell.length_a   1.000
_cell.length_b   1.000
_cell.length_c   1.000
_cell.angle_alpha   90.00
_cell.angle_beta   90.00
_cell.angle_gamma   90.00
#
_symmetry.space_group_name_H-M   'P 1'
#
loop_
_entity.id
_entity.type
_entity.pdbx_description
1 polymer ?
#
loop_
_entity_poly.entity_id
_entity_poly.type
_entity_poly.pdbx_seq_one_letter_code
_entity_poly.pdbx_strand_id
1 'polypeptide(L)'
;MQHLREAAEKAKCELSSTAQIDINLPYLTMDKSGSKHMNSKITCTQSESLVAYLTKRTVDKWIEGDDKSNNAEVMESKFEVVVQGSPARINNYPDCFGSRPYAADEIVERARRALGKKGYNLLKYNCEHFATE
;
A
#
# COMPACT_ATOMS: atom_id res chain seq x y z
N MET A 1 24.58 5.94 -16.56
CA MET A 1 23.17 5.47 -16.49
C MET A 1 22.26 6.29 -15.57
N GLN A 2 22.78 7.25 -14.80
CA GLN A 2 21.99 8.03 -13.83
C GLN A 2 20.86 8.86 -14.49
N HIS A 3 21.16 9.63 -15.54
CA HIS A 3 20.17 10.46 -16.24
C HIS A 3 18.98 9.66 -16.80
N LEU A 4 19.25 8.47 -17.36
CA LEU A 4 18.19 7.59 -17.87
C LEU A 4 17.27 7.12 -16.73
N ARG A 5 17.85 6.81 -15.56
CA ARG A 5 17.10 6.35 -14.39
C ARG A 5 16.21 7.44 -13.82
N GLU A 6 16.72 8.67 -13.73
CA GLU A 6 15.94 9.82 -13.27
C GLU A 6 14.78 10.15 -14.22
N ALA A 7 15.03 10.07 -15.54
CA ALA A 7 14.00 10.27 -16.55
C ALA A 7 12.93 9.17 -16.51
N ALA A 8 13.33 7.92 -16.31
CA ALA A 8 12.42 6.79 -16.17
C ALA A 8 11.54 6.93 -14.90
N GLU A 9 12.11 7.38 -13.79
CA GLU A 9 11.35 7.57 -12.55
C GLU A 9 10.32 8.69 -12.68
N LYS A 10 10.70 9.83 -13.29
CA LYS A 10 9.75 10.91 -13.61
C LYS A 10 8.63 10.44 -14.53
N ALA A 11 8.98 9.72 -15.59
CA ALA A 11 8.00 9.18 -16.53
C ALA A 11 7.02 8.22 -15.85
N LYS A 12 7.49 7.34 -14.95
CA LYS A 12 6.64 6.43 -14.18
C LYS A 12 5.64 7.19 -13.29
N CYS A 13 6.11 8.21 -12.57
CA CYS A 13 5.25 9.04 -11.71
C CYS A 13 4.18 9.77 -12.53
N GLU A 14 4.55 10.35 -13.66
CA GLU A 14 3.60 11.07 -14.53
C GLU A 14 2.61 10.13 -15.22
N LEU A 15 3.05 8.92 -15.63
CA LEU A 15 2.19 7.90 -16.21
C LEU A 15 1.16 7.33 -15.22
N SER A 16 1.36 7.54 -13.91
CA SER A 16 0.35 7.18 -12.91
C SER A 16 -0.89 8.10 -12.96
N SER A 17 -0.77 9.25 -13.61
CA SER A 17 -1.84 10.24 -13.77
C SER A 17 -2.22 10.49 -15.24
N THR A 18 -1.30 10.24 -16.18
CA THR A 18 -1.44 10.59 -17.60
C THR A 18 -1.34 9.34 -18.50
N ALA A 19 -2.13 9.29 -19.57
CA ALA A 19 -2.16 8.13 -20.47
C ALA A 19 -0.89 7.93 -21.32
N GLN A 20 -0.13 9.00 -21.61
CA GLN A 20 1.07 8.96 -22.44
C GLN A 20 2.06 10.06 -22.04
N ILE A 21 3.36 9.78 -22.16
CA ILE A 21 4.44 10.74 -21.98
C ILE A 21 5.50 10.62 -23.09
N ASP A 22 6.07 11.74 -23.48
CA ASP A 22 7.20 11.82 -24.40
C ASP A 22 8.51 12.05 -23.62
N ILE A 23 9.42 11.07 -23.62
CA ILE A 23 10.73 11.15 -22.97
C ILE A 23 11.76 11.68 -23.96
N ASN A 24 12.32 12.86 -23.67
CA ASN A 24 13.37 13.48 -24.47
C ASN A 24 14.66 13.64 -23.65
N LEU A 25 15.71 12.90 -24.00
CA LEU A 25 17.03 12.99 -23.39
C LEU A 25 18.06 13.41 -24.45
N PRO A 26 18.42 14.70 -24.49
CA PRO A 26 19.45 15.15 -25.39
C PRO A 26 20.85 14.75 -24.89
N TYR A 27 21.78 14.48 -25.82
CA TYR A 27 23.18 14.17 -25.51
C TYR A 27 23.36 12.95 -24.60
N LEU A 28 22.60 11.88 -24.85
CA LEU A 28 22.61 10.68 -24.00
C LEU A 28 23.94 9.91 -24.10
N THR A 29 24.52 9.81 -25.29
CA THR A 29 25.82 9.16 -25.52
C THR A 29 26.47 9.69 -26.79
N MET A 30 27.75 9.41 -27.00
CA MET A 30 28.46 9.71 -28.25
C MET A 30 28.94 8.42 -28.91
N ASP A 31 28.65 8.27 -30.19
CA ASP A 31 29.18 7.21 -31.04
C ASP A 31 30.20 7.81 -32.04
N LYS A 32 30.84 6.96 -32.85
CA LYS A 32 31.73 7.37 -33.96
C LYS A 32 31.05 8.34 -34.94
N SER A 33 29.72 8.38 -34.98
CA SER A 33 28.91 9.28 -35.80
C SER A 33 28.43 10.56 -35.09
N GLY A 34 28.84 10.80 -33.83
CA GLY A 34 28.50 11.99 -33.06
C GLY A 34 27.54 11.74 -31.87
N SER A 35 27.01 12.83 -31.31
CA SER A 35 26.07 12.82 -30.19
C SER A 35 24.74 12.16 -30.56
N LYS A 36 24.27 11.25 -29.70
CA LYS A 36 22.97 10.58 -29.80
C LYS A 36 22.00 11.18 -28.79
N HIS A 37 20.78 11.42 -29.25
CA HIS A 37 19.65 11.88 -28.46
C HIS A 37 18.61 10.77 -28.42
N MET A 38 17.91 10.62 -27.30
CA MET A 38 16.82 9.66 -27.16
C MET A 38 15.50 10.41 -27.11
N ASN A 39 14.62 10.14 -28.07
CA ASN A 39 13.24 10.62 -28.06
C ASN A 39 12.32 9.41 -28.18
N SER A 40 11.55 9.11 -27.13
CA SER A 40 10.68 7.95 -27.09
C SER A 40 9.35 8.30 -26.45
N LYS A 41 8.26 7.85 -27.08
CA LYS A 41 6.90 7.99 -26.54
C LYS A 41 6.52 6.71 -25.83
N ILE A 42 6.04 6.81 -24.58
CA ILE A 42 5.60 5.65 -23.79
C ILE A 42 4.18 5.90 -23.31
N THR A 43 3.34 4.89 -23.43
CA THR A 43 1.95 4.90 -22.94
C THR A 43 1.82 4.17 -21.61
N CYS A 44 0.77 4.49 -20.85
CA CYS A 44 0.46 3.82 -19.59
C CYS A 44 0.31 2.30 -19.78
N THR A 45 -0.42 1.88 -20.81
CA THR A 45 -0.61 0.45 -21.15
C THR A 45 0.70 -0.29 -21.44
N GLN A 46 1.65 0.37 -22.11
CA GLN A 46 2.97 -0.22 -22.35
C GLN A 46 3.76 -0.37 -21.04
N SER A 47 3.73 0.64 -20.17
CA SER A 47 4.37 0.60 -18.85
C SER A 47 3.78 -0.53 -17.99
N GLU A 48 2.44 -0.63 -17.92
CA GLU A 48 1.72 -1.69 -17.21
C GLU A 48 2.10 -3.08 -17.73
N SER A 49 2.20 -3.24 -19.05
CA SER A 49 2.61 -4.51 -19.66
C SER A 49 4.04 -4.92 -19.26
N LEU A 50 4.95 -3.96 -19.12
CA LEU A 50 6.34 -4.22 -18.71
C LEU A 50 6.44 -4.62 -17.23
N VAL A 51 5.58 -4.09 -16.36
CA VAL A 51 5.57 -4.41 -14.91
C VAL A 51 4.60 -5.52 -14.53
N ALA A 52 3.74 -5.98 -15.45
CA ALA A 52 2.69 -6.97 -15.17
C ALA A 52 3.20 -8.25 -14.51
N TYR A 53 4.37 -8.75 -14.92
CA TYR A 53 5.00 -9.92 -14.29
C TYR A 53 5.38 -9.66 -12.82
N LEU A 54 5.87 -8.45 -12.51
CA LEU A 54 6.24 -8.08 -11.14
C LEU A 54 5.00 -7.97 -10.25
N THR A 55 3.93 -7.35 -10.77
CA THR A 55 2.65 -7.27 -10.08
C THR A 55 2.08 -8.66 -9.83
N LYS A 56 2.05 -9.52 -10.86
CA LYS A 56 1.58 -10.90 -10.75
C LYS A 56 2.38 -11.67 -9.71
N ARG A 57 3.71 -11.58 -9.71
CA ARG A 57 4.56 -12.26 -8.72
C ARG A 57 4.27 -11.81 -7.28
N THR A 58 3.95 -10.54 -7.06
CA THR A 58 3.60 -10.03 -5.73
C THR A 58 2.25 -10.58 -5.28
N VAL A 59 1.26 -10.63 -6.19
CA VAL A 59 -0.05 -11.22 -5.92
C VAL A 59 0.05 -12.72 -5.69
N ASP A 60 0.77 -13.44 -6.54
CA ASP A 60 0.98 -14.88 -6.44
C ASP A 60 1.66 -15.23 -5.11
N LYS A 61 2.68 -14.48 -4.68
CA LYS A 61 3.31 -14.67 -3.35
C LYS A 61 2.39 -14.37 -2.19
N TRP A 62 1.49 -13.39 -2.34
CA TRP A 62 0.49 -13.10 -1.32
C TRP A 62 -0.53 -14.24 -1.23
N ILE A 63 -0.95 -14.81 -2.37
CA ILE A 63 -1.86 -15.95 -2.43
C ILE A 63 -1.20 -17.27 -1.99
N GLU A 64 0.10 -17.45 -2.24
CA GLU A 64 0.86 -18.66 -1.88
C GLU A 64 1.40 -18.62 -0.44
N GLY A 65 1.70 -17.43 0.07
CA GLY A 65 2.25 -17.22 1.42
C GLY A 65 1.19 -17.02 2.50
N ASP A 66 -0.02 -16.62 2.12
CA ASP A 66 -1.20 -16.74 2.96
C ASP A 66 -1.70 -18.18 2.81
N ASP A 67 -1.81 -18.90 3.92
CA ASP A 67 -2.45 -20.21 3.96
C ASP A 67 -3.73 -20.16 3.11
N LYS A 68 -4.06 -21.21 2.36
CA LYS A 68 -5.27 -21.28 1.49
C LYS A 68 -6.60 -21.04 2.21
N SER A 69 -6.54 -20.76 3.51
CA SER A 69 -7.60 -20.20 4.30
C SER A 69 -7.44 -18.68 4.34
N ASN A 70 -8.29 -17.96 3.62
CA ASN A 70 -8.58 -16.53 3.81
C ASN A 70 -9.23 -16.30 5.20
N ASN A 71 -8.54 -16.74 6.24
CA ASN A 71 -8.92 -16.69 7.63
C ASN A 71 -8.23 -15.46 8.18
N ALA A 72 -8.93 -14.33 8.16
CA ALA A 72 -8.56 -13.26 9.06
C ALA A 72 -8.51 -13.86 10.49
N GLU A 73 -7.39 -13.68 11.17
CA GLU A 73 -7.20 -14.10 12.55
C GLU A 73 -7.23 -12.88 13.46
N VAL A 74 -7.79 -13.03 14.66
CA VAL A 74 -7.70 -11.97 15.67
C VAL A 74 -6.33 -12.07 16.33
N MET A 75 -5.47 -11.09 16.05
CA MET A 75 -4.19 -10.95 16.73
C MET A 75 -4.37 -10.18 18.03
N GLU A 76 -4.09 -10.84 19.15
CA GLU A 76 -4.02 -10.21 20.46
C GLU A 76 -2.55 -9.92 20.79
N SER A 77 -2.23 -8.65 21.04
CA SER A 77 -0.86 -8.21 21.35
C SER A 77 -0.87 -6.98 22.23
N LYS A 78 0.17 -6.83 23.05
CA LYS A 78 0.35 -5.63 23.87
C LYS A 78 0.51 -4.41 22.97
N PHE A 79 -0.13 -3.31 23.35
CA PHE A 79 -0.11 -2.04 22.62
C PHE A 79 1.32 -1.61 22.26
N GLU A 80 2.26 -1.72 23.21
CA GLU A 80 3.68 -1.37 23.05
C GLU A 80 4.37 -2.11 21.89
N VAL A 81 4.02 -3.38 21.69
CA VAL A 81 4.56 -4.22 20.61
C VAL A 81 4.02 -3.77 19.26
N VAL A 82 2.76 -3.34 19.21
CA VAL A 82 2.10 -2.89 17.98
C VAL A 82 2.62 -1.51 17.56
N VAL A 83 2.78 -0.58 18.50
CA VAL A 83 3.17 0.80 18.18
C VAL A 83 4.66 0.95 17.86
N GLN A 84 5.52 0.01 18.28
CA GLN A 84 6.96 -0.02 17.99
C GLN A 84 7.67 1.35 18.19
N GLY A 85 7.30 2.09 19.23
CA GLY A 85 7.87 3.42 19.53
C GLY A 85 7.20 4.60 18.83
N SER A 86 6.10 4.39 18.11
CA SER A 86 5.25 5.47 17.58
C SER A 86 4.63 6.27 18.72
N PRO A 87 4.45 7.60 18.58
CA PRO A 87 3.84 8.46 19.61
C PRO A 87 2.33 8.25 19.77
N ALA A 88 1.78 7.13 19.28
CA ALA A 88 0.37 6.81 19.35
C ALA A 88 -0.06 6.63 20.81
N ARG A 89 -1.24 7.17 21.15
CA ARG A 89 -1.85 7.06 22.48
C ARG A 89 -3.18 6.35 22.36
N ILE A 90 -3.52 5.57 23.38
CA ILE A 90 -4.84 4.94 23.51
C ILE A 90 -5.87 6.06 23.70
N ASN A 91 -6.87 6.11 22.81
CA ASN A 91 -7.98 7.05 22.91
C ASN A 91 -9.05 6.51 23.87
N ASN A 92 -9.08 7.05 25.08
CA ASN A 92 -10.05 6.68 26.12
C ASN A 92 -11.15 7.73 26.30
N TYR A 93 -11.21 8.71 25.40
CA TYR A 93 -12.23 9.74 25.47
C TYR A 93 -13.58 9.17 25.02
N PRO A 94 -14.68 9.43 25.74
CA PRO A 94 -16.00 9.04 25.26
C PRO A 94 -16.31 9.78 23.97
N ASP A 95 -16.74 9.05 22.94
CA ASP A 95 -17.13 9.63 21.66
C ASP A 95 -18.22 10.70 21.84
N CYS A 96 -18.47 11.49 20.79
CA CYS A 96 -19.52 12.52 20.76
C CYS A 96 -20.94 11.98 21.03
N PHE A 97 -21.12 10.65 21.04
CA PHE A 97 -22.35 9.96 21.43
C PHE A 97 -22.37 9.46 22.88
N GLY A 98 -21.38 9.83 23.71
CA GLY A 98 -21.29 9.46 25.12
C GLY A 98 -21.00 7.97 25.37
N SER A 99 -20.59 7.24 24.33
CA SER A 99 -20.23 5.83 24.46
C SER A 99 -18.91 5.69 25.18
N ARG A 100 -18.86 4.82 26.20
CA ARG A 100 -17.62 4.49 26.90
C ARG A 100 -16.79 3.53 26.05
N PRO A 101 -15.45 3.56 26.15
CA PRO A 101 -14.61 2.56 25.51
C PRO A 101 -14.98 1.15 26.00
N TYR A 102 -14.97 0.19 25.08
CA TYR A 102 -15.27 -1.20 25.37
C TYR A 102 -14.14 -1.86 26.16
N ALA A 103 -14.45 -2.87 26.96
CA ALA A 103 -13.44 -3.69 27.62
C ALA A 103 -12.65 -4.51 26.58
N ALA A 104 -11.39 -4.87 26.89
CA ALA A 104 -10.52 -5.62 25.99
C ALA A 104 -11.16 -6.94 25.53
N ASP A 105 -11.80 -7.67 26.45
CA ASP A 105 -12.48 -8.92 26.17
C ASP A 105 -13.64 -8.76 25.15
N GLU A 106 -14.42 -7.69 25.28
CA GLU A 106 -15.55 -7.40 24.39
C GLU A 106 -15.09 -7.04 22.97
N ILE A 107 -13.95 -6.35 22.85
CA ILE A 107 -13.32 -6.03 21.57
C ILE A 107 -12.89 -7.31 20.87
N VAL A 108 -12.23 -8.22 21.60
CA VAL A 108 -11.79 -9.52 21.07
C VAL A 108 -12.98 -10.37 20.63
N GLU A 109 -14.05 -10.45 21.43
CA GLU A 109 -15.26 -11.19 21.06
C GLU A 109 -15.93 -10.63 19.80
N ARG A 110 -16.01 -9.30 19.68
CA ARG A 110 -16.56 -8.64 18.49
C ARG A 110 -15.72 -8.89 17.25
N ALA A 111 -14.40 -8.82 17.37
CA ALA A 111 -13.48 -9.13 16.28
C ALA A 111 -13.64 -10.59 15.83
N ARG A 112 -13.72 -11.54 16.77
CA ARG A 112 -13.98 -12.96 16.48
C ARG A 112 -15.31 -13.18 15.75
N ARG A 113 -16.37 -12.45 16.13
CA ARG A 113 -17.69 -12.51 15.45
C ARG A 113 -17.67 -11.92 14.03
N ALA A 114 -16.71 -11.05 13.74
CA ALA A 114 -16.56 -10.41 12.43
C ALA A 114 -15.74 -11.24 11.45
N LEU A 115 -14.94 -12.21 11.93
CA LEU A 115 -14.17 -13.12 11.09
C LEU A 115 -15.09 -13.86 10.10
N GLY A 116 -14.69 -13.89 8.82
CA GLY A 116 -15.42 -14.57 7.75
C GLY A 116 -16.63 -13.82 7.17
N LYS A 117 -17.02 -12.66 7.70
CA LYS A 117 -18.06 -11.82 7.10
C LYS A 117 -17.48 -10.94 5.99
N LYS A 118 -18.06 -10.99 4.78
CA LYS A 118 -17.68 -10.10 3.68
C LYS A 118 -18.16 -8.67 3.96
N GLY A 119 -17.25 -7.70 3.92
CA GLY A 119 -17.59 -6.27 3.94
C GLY A 119 -17.18 -5.48 5.20
N TYR A 120 -16.04 -5.78 5.81
CA TYR A 120 -15.51 -4.91 6.87
C TYR A 120 -14.99 -3.59 6.26
N ASN A 121 -15.78 -2.53 6.42
CA ASN A 121 -15.39 -1.19 5.98
C ASN A 121 -14.55 -0.52 7.08
N LEU A 122 -13.22 -0.56 6.93
CA LEU A 122 -12.26 0.08 7.83
C LEU A 122 -12.56 1.56 8.11
N LEU A 123 -13.18 2.29 7.17
CA LEU A 123 -13.49 3.71 7.34
C LEU A 123 -14.77 3.97 8.13
N LYS A 124 -15.69 2.99 8.18
CA LYS A 124 -16.97 3.11 8.92
C LYS A 124 -16.98 2.34 10.24
N TYR A 125 -16.17 1.30 10.32
CA TYR A 125 -16.12 0.38 11.45
C TYR A 125 -14.72 0.32 12.07
N ASN A 126 -13.88 1.33 11.85
CA ASN A 126 -12.62 1.41 12.58
C ASN A 126 -12.93 1.28 14.08
N CYS A 127 -12.26 0.34 14.72
CA CYS A 127 -12.36 0.10 16.14
C CYS A 127 -11.73 1.30 16.87
N GLU A 128 -12.46 2.41 17.01
CA GLU A 128 -11.97 3.63 17.68
C GLU A 128 -12.22 3.64 19.19
N HIS A 129 -12.27 2.46 19.80
CA HIS A 129 -12.40 2.36 21.25
C HIS A 129 -11.37 1.34 21.73
N PHE A 130 -10.15 1.81 21.95
CA PHE A 130 -9.13 0.99 22.58
C PHE A 130 -9.40 0.95 24.07
N ALA A 131 -9.53 -0.26 24.63
CA ALA A 131 -9.77 -0.47 26.05
C ALA A 131 -8.60 0.04 26.89
N THR A 132 -8.92 0.69 28.01
CA THR A 132 -8.02 0.73 29.17
C THR A 132 -8.07 -0.61 29.89
N GLU A 133 -6.93 -1.03 30.47
CA GLU A 133 -6.96 -1.85 31.69
C GLU A 133 -7.74 -1.15 32.81
#